data_AF-A0A0M6YF05-F1
#
_entry.id   AF-A0A0M6YF05-F1
#
_cell.length_a   1.000
_cell.length_b   1.000
_cell.length_c   1.000
_cell.angle_alpha   90.00
_cell.angle_beta   90.00
_cell.angle_gamma   90.00
#
_symmetry.space_group_name_H-M   'P 1'
#
loop_
_entity.id
_entity.type
_entity.pdbx_description
1 polymer ?
#
loop_
_entity_poly.entity_id
_entity_poly.type
_entity_poly.pdbx_seq_one_letter_code
_entity_poly.pdbx_strand_id
1 'polypeptide(L)'
;MPHLFPALFFPIVVVFVAGIGFAIQAPLNAALGRGIGGGVAAAAISFGVGFVALLALTFAFGQGPALARATTMPPHYWAGGLLGAVVVWAMLWSVPTIGILTAFAALLLGQLGAALVLDALGAFAAPVHPITPTRLLAVTLVAGGLILSRL
;
A
#
# COMPACT_ATOMS: atom_id res chain seq x y z
N MET A 1 3.14 -30.49 -2.32
CA MET A 1 3.97 -29.28 -2.46
C MET A 1 4.02 -28.69 -3.90
N PRO A 2 4.02 -29.45 -5.01
CA PRO A 2 4.07 -28.85 -6.36
C PRO A 2 2.78 -28.10 -6.78
N HIS A 3 1.64 -28.39 -6.15
CA HIS A 3 0.35 -27.73 -6.42
C HIS A 3 0.23 -26.32 -5.79
N LEU A 4 1.13 -25.94 -4.87
CA LEU A 4 1.13 -24.63 -4.20
C LEU A 4 1.93 -23.57 -4.97
N PHE A 5 2.91 -23.97 -5.76
CA PHE A 5 3.75 -23.05 -6.52
C PHE A 5 2.95 -22.19 -7.54
N PRO A 6 2.03 -22.74 -8.33
CA PRO A 6 1.20 -21.95 -9.24
C PRO A 6 0.26 -20.98 -8.49
N ALA A 7 -0.26 -21.42 -7.34
CA ALA A 7 -1.20 -20.64 -6.52
C ALA A 7 -0.53 -19.44 -5.83
N LEU A 8 0.75 -19.54 -5.46
CA LEU A 8 1.51 -18.43 -4.89
C LEU A 8 2.05 -17.47 -5.95
N PHE A 9 2.33 -17.97 -7.15
CA PHE A 9 2.90 -17.16 -8.23
C PHE A 9 1.96 -16.07 -8.72
N PHE A 10 0.66 -16.39 -8.89
CA PHE A 10 -0.30 -15.43 -9.42
C PHE A 10 -0.46 -14.17 -8.52
N PRO A 11 -0.69 -14.27 -7.19
CA PRO A 11 -0.71 -13.11 -6.30
C PRO A 11 0.58 -12.30 -6.33
N ILE A 12 1.75 -12.95 -6.41
CA ILE A 12 3.04 -12.26 -6.50
C ILE A 12 3.10 -11.40 -7.77
N VAL A 13 2.70 -11.96 -8.92
CA VAL A 13 2.68 -11.21 -10.18
C VAL A 13 1.70 -10.04 -10.12
N VAL A 14 0.49 -10.25 -9.58
CA VAL A 14 -0.51 -9.18 -9.45
C VAL A 14 0.00 -8.04 -8.57
N VAL A 15 0.56 -8.35 -7.40
CA VAL A 15 1.12 -7.33 -6.49
C VAL A 15 2.34 -6.65 -7.09
N PHE A 16 3.18 -7.37 -7.82
CA PHE A 16 4.32 -6.78 -8.53
C PHE A 16 3.87 -5.77 -9.59
N VAL A 17 2.88 -6.12 -10.41
CA VAL A 17 2.30 -5.20 -11.41
C VAL A 17 1.62 -4.01 -10.74
N ALA A 18 0.89 -4.24 -9.65
CA ALA A 18 0.30 -3.16 -8.86
C ALA A 18 1.39 -2.22 -8.30
N GLY A 19 2.54 -2.76 -7.88
CA GLY A 19 3.72 -2.00 -7.46
C GLY A 19 4.29 -1.10 -8.56
N ILE A 20 4.33 -1.58 -9.81
CA ILE A 20 4.71 -0.75 -10.97
C ILE A 20 3.72 0.41 -11.14
N GLY A 21 2.42 0.12 -11.10
CA GLY A 21 1.38 1.15 -11.16
C GLY A 21 1.51 2.18 -10.04
N PHE A 22 1.81 1.72 -8.83
CA PHE A 22 2.00 2.58 -7.66
C PHE A 22 3.23 3.49 -7.80
N ALA A 23 4.33 2.97 -8.38
CA ALA A 23 5.52 3.75 -8.69
C ALA A 23 5.25 4.90 -9.69
N ILE A 24 4.33 4.70 -10.63
CA ILE A 24 3.90 5.72 -11.60
C ILE A 24 2.92 6.72 -10.95
N GLN A 25 2.04 6.24 -10.08
CA GLN A 25 1.00 7.05 -9.43
C GLN A 25 1.60 8.20 -8.60
N ALA A 26 2.64 7.93 -7.81
CA ALA A 26 3.18 8.93 -6.89
C ALA A 26 3.75 10.20 -7.61
N PRO A 27 4.56 10.08 -8.68
CA PRO A 27 4.97 11.22 -9.50
C PRO A 27 3.82 11.96 -10.19
N LEU A 28 2.80 11.26 -10.70
CA LEU A 28 1.63 11.89 -11.32
C LEU A 28 0.86 12.74 -10.30
N ASN A 29 0.64 12.20 -9.10
CA ASN A 29 0.00 12.92 -8.01
C ASN A 29 0.84 14.13 -7.55
N ALA A 30 2.17 13.98 -7.47
CA ALA A 30 3.07 15.08 -7.15
C ALA A 30 3.05 16.18 -8.22
N ALA A 31 2.94 15.82 -9.50
CA ALA A 31 2.78 16.79 -10.59
C ALA A 31 1.44 17.53 -10.47
N LEU A 32 0.34 16.82 -10.21
CA LEU A 32 -0.97 17.44 -9.93
C LEU A 32 -0.89 18.41 -8.76
N GLY A 33 -0.29 17.99 -7.64
CA GLY A 33 -0.12 18.81 -6.44
C GLY A 33 0.65 20.11 -6.69
N ARG A 34 1.71 20.07 -7.52
CA ARG A 34 2.41 21.28 -7.97
C ARG A 34 1.54 22.14 -8.88
N GLY A 35 0.83 21.53 -9.83
CA GLY A 35 -0.02 22.24 -10.78
C GLY A 35 -1.19 23.00 -10.13
N ILE A 36 -1.76 22.45 -9.05
CA ILE A 36 -2.88 23.10 -8.33
C ILE A 36 -2.43 23.84 -7.06
N GLY A 37 -1.14 23.85 -6.73
CA GLY A 37 -0.59 24.53 -5.54
C GLY A 37 -0.99 23.90 -4.19
N GLY A 38 -1.37 22.61 -4.15
CA GLY A 38 -1.89 21.98 -2.94
C GLY A 38 -1.73 20.46 -2.89
N GLY A 39 -0.82 19.97 -2.06
CA GLY A 39 -0.55 18.52 -1.92
C GLY A 39 -1.71 17.74 -1.29
N VAL A 40 -2.39 18.30 -0.29
CA VAL A 40 -3.57 17.67 0.33
C VAL A 40 -4.73 17.57 -0.66
N ALA A 41 -4.98 18.64 -1.43
CA ALA A 41 -6.02 18.65 -2.47
C ALA A 41 -5.73 17.61 -3.56
N ALA A 42 -4.48 17.49 -4.01
CA ALA A 42 -4.09 16.48 -5.00
C ALA A 42 -4.21 15.05 -4.47
N ALA A 43 -3.85 14.81 -3.21
CA ALA A 43 -4.08 13.52 -2.56
C ALA A 43 -5.58 13.19 -2.50
N ALA A 44 -6.44 14.15 -2.12
CA ALA A 44 -7.89 13.97 -2.08
C ALA A 44 -8.48 13.67 -3.47
N ILE A 45 -8.03 14.37 -4.53
CA ILE A 45 -8.44 14.09 -5.91
C ILE A 45 -8.01 12.68 -6.32
N SER A 46 -6.76 12.30 -6.05
CA SER A 46 -6.25 10.97 -6.39
C SER A 46 -7.05 9.85 -5.71
N PHE A 47 -7.31 10.00 -4.41
CA PHE A 47 -8.14 9.08 -3.64
C PHE A 47 -9.58 9.04 -4.15
N GLY A 48 -10.16 10.18 -4.50
CA GLY A 48 -11.50 10.29 -5.07
C GLY A 48 -11.64 9.58 -6.41
N VAL A 49 -10.68 9.74 -7.32
CA VAL A 49 -10.65 9.02 -8.61
C VAL A 49 -10.56 7.51 -8.37
N GLY A 50 -9.68 7.07 -7.46
CA GLY A 50 -9.57 5.67 -7.08
C GLY A 50 -10.87 5.12 -6.46
N PHE A 51 -11.51 5.89 -5.58
CA PHE A 51 -12.79 5.52 -4.97
C PHE A 51 -13.89 5.35 -6.00
N VAL A 52 -14.04 6.29 -6.94
CA VAL A 52 -15.04 6.19 -8.02
C VAL A 52 -14.78 4.96 -8.90
N ALA A 53 -13.51 4.69 -9.26
CA ALA A 53 -13.16 3.50 -10.03
C ALA A 53 -13.50 2.20 -9.29
N LEU A 54 -13.18 2.10 -8.00
CA LEU A 54 -13.51 0.95 -7.16
C LEU A 54 -15.03 0.78 -6.99
N LEU A 55 -15.77 1.88 -6.86
CA LEU A 55 -17.22 1.84 -6.77
C LEU A 55 -17.85 1.34 -8.07
N ALA A 56 -17.36 1.81 -9.22
CA ALA A 56 -17.80 1.32 -10.53
C ALA A 56 -17.53 -0.19 -10.69
N LEU A 57 -16.32 -0.66 -10.32
CA LEU A 57 -15.99 -2.09 -10.34
C LEU A 57 -16.86 -2.91 -9.37
N THR A 58 -17.17 -2.36 -8.19
CA THR A 58 -18.06 -3.01 -7.21
C THR A 58 -19.42 -3.30 -7.83
N PHE A 59 -20.02 -2.34 -8.54
CA PHE A 59 -21.30 -2.56 -9.21
C PHE A 59 -21.17 -3.44 -10.47
N ALA A 60 -20.11 -3.27 -11.26
CA ALA A 60 -19.86 -4.10 -12.45
C ALA A 60 -19.70 -5.59 -12.11
N PHE A 61 -19.14 -5.91 -10.94
CA PHE A 61 -19.00 -7.28 -10.45
C PHE A 61 -20.18 -7.75 -9.57
N GLY A 62 -21.27 -6.99 -9.50
CA GLY A 62 -22.46 -7.37 -8.72
C GLY A 62 -22.25 -7.36 -7.20
N GLN A 63 -21.20 -6.70 -6.71
CA GLN A 63 -20.83 -6.63 -5.30
C GLN A 63 -21.52 -5.48 -4.55
N GLY A 64 -22.46 -4.76 -5.18
CA GLY A 64 -23.25 -3.69 -4.55
C GLY A 64 -23.84 -4.07 -3.17
N PRO A 65 -24.45 -5.27 -2.99
CA PRO A 65 -24.96 -5.70 -1.68
C PRO A 65 -23.90 -5.81 -0.58
N ALA A 66 -22.61 -5.94 -0.92
CA ALA A 66 -21.52 -5.95 0.06
C ALA A 66 -21.34 -4.58 0.75
N LEU A 67 -21.66 -3.48 0.08
CA LEU A 67 -21.58 -2.13 0.66
C LEU A 67 -22.54 -1.98 1.85
N ALA A 68 -23.75 -2.55 1.77
CA ALA A 68 -24.71 -2.50 2.86
C ALA A 68 -24.18 -3.23 4.11
N ARG A 69 -23.46 -4.35 3.92
CA ARG A 69 -22.84 -5.13 5.00
C ARG A 69 -21.68 -4.39 5.68
N ALA A 70 -21.10 -3.35 5.05
CA ALA A 70 -20.04 -2.58 5.69
C ALA A 70 -20.51 -1.90 6.99
N THR A 71 -21.80 -1.59 7.10
CA THR A 71 -22.42 -0.97 8.30
C THR A 71 -22.46 -1.90 9.51
N THR A 72 -22.33 -3.22 9.31
CA THR A 72 -22.31 -4.22 10.38
C THR A 72 -20.89 -4.53 10.87
N MET A 73 -19.86 -3.99 10.21
CA MET A 73 -18.47 -4.22 10.57
C MET A 73 -18.01 -3.24 11.66
N PRO A 74 -17.01 -3.61 12.48
CA PRO A 74 -16.44 -2.70 13.46
C PRO A 74 -15.94 -1.39 12.79
N PRO A 75 -16.33 -0.20 13.28
CA PRO A 75 -15.99 1.07 12.63
C PRO A 75 -14.49 1.33 12.49
N HIS A 76 -13.67 0.75 13.36
CA HIS A 76 -12.22 0.91 13.30
C HIS A 76 -11.60 0.27 12.05
N TYR A 77 -12.28 -0.66 11.36
CA TYR A 77 -11.80 -1.17 10.06
C TYR A 77 -11.81 -0.10 8.97
N TRP A 78 -12.59 0.96 9.14
CA TRP A 78 -12.64 2.07 8.18
C TRP A 78 -11.41 2.97 8.30
N ALA A 79 -10.63 2.85 9.38
CA ALA A 79 -9.36 3.56 9.55
C ALA A 79 -8.34 3.20 8.46
N GLY A 80 -8.49 2.05 7.79
CA GLY A 80 -7.67 1.70 6.62
C GLY A 80 -7.72 2.76 5.51
N GLY A 81 -8.88 3.38 5.28
CA GLY A 81 -9.02 4.48 4.32
C GLY A 81 -8.25 5.73 4.74
N LEU A 82 -8.28 6.07 6.03
CA LEU A 82 -7.52 7.19 6.60
C LEU A 82 -6.00 6.95 6.49
N LEU A 83 -5.54 5.75 6.85
CA LEU A 83 -4.13 5.36 6.72
C LEU A 83 -3.66 5.42 5.26
N GLY A 84 -4.49 4.96 4.33
CA GLY A 84 -4.20 5.05 2.90
C GLY A 84 -4.08 6.50 2.42
N ALA A 85 -4.97 7.40 2.86
CA ALA A 85 -4.91 8.81 2.51
C ALA A 85 -3.60 9.45 3.01
N VAL A 86 -3.17 9.12 4.23
CA VAL A 86 -1.87 9.55 4.79
C VAL A 86 -0.72 9.05 3.93
N VAL A 87 -0.73 7.78 3.50
CA VAL A 87 0.33 7.22 2.64
C VAL A 87 0.40 7.95 1.30
N VAL A 88 -0.73 8.21 0.65
CA VAL A 88 -0.74 8.92 -0.66
C VAL A 88 -0.23 10.35 -0.50
N TRP A 89 -0.68 11.08 0.53
CA TRP A 89 -0.15 12.42 0.80
C TRP A 89 1.34 12.40 1.13
N ALA A 90 1.79 11.47 1.97
CA ALA A 90 3.20 11.33 2.35
C ALA A 90 4.08 11.05 1.12
N MET A 91 3.63 10.20 0.19
CA MET A 91 4.33 9.93 -1.06
C MET A 91 4.36 11.13 -2.00
N LEU A 92 3.27 11.89 -2.08
CA LEU A 92 3.19 13.11 -2.87
C LEU A 92 4.22 14.14 -2.40
N TRP A 93 4.37 14.29 -1.08
CA TRP A 93 5.35 15.19 -0.46
C TRP A 93 6.78 14.64 -0.51
N SER A 94 6.96 13.33 -0.33
CA SER A 94 8.28 12.72 -0.26
C SER A 94 8.93 12.57 -1.63
N VAL A 95 8.20 12.18 -2.67
CA VAL A 95 8.80 11.94 -4.00
C VAL A 95 9.57 13.15 -4.55
N PRO A 96 9.07 14.41 -4.48
CA PRO A 96 9.83 15.58 -4.93
C PRO A 96 11.01 15.96 -4.02
N THR A 97 10.95 15.63 -2.72
CA THR A 97 11.98 16.02 -1.75
C THR A 97 13.12 15.04 -1.69
N ILE A 98 12.82 13.76 -1.89
CA ILE A 98 13.74 12.67 -1.63
C ILE A 98 13.94 11.69 -2.79
N GLY A 99 13.25 11.90 -3.91
CA GLY A 99 13.29 11.02 -5.06
C GLY A 99 12.45 9.76 -4.90
N ILE A 100 12.05 9.18 -6.03
CA ILE A 100 11.12 8.05 -6.13
C ILE A 100 11.67 6.81 -5.41
N LEU A 101 12.88 6.38 -5.78
CA LEU A 101 13.49 5.16 -5.25
C LEU A 101 13.55 5.18 -3.71
N THR A 102 14.04 6.28 -3.15
CA THR A 102 14.19 6.36 -1.71
C THR A 102 12.86 6.49 -0.96
N ALA A 103 11.89 7.22 -1.51
CA ALA A 103 10.55 7.30 -0.95
C ALA A 103 9.90 5.92 -0.84
N PHE A 104 9.99 5.11 -1.90
CA PHE A 104 9.45 3.75 -1.91
C PHE A 104 10.22 2.79 -1.02
N ALA A 105 11.56 2.88 -0.96
CA ALA A 105 12.36 2.06 -0.06
C ALA A 105 12.00 2.34 1.42
N ALA A 106 11.80 3.61 1.78
CA ALA A 106 11.38 4.01 3.12
C ALA A 106 9.96 3.53 3.45
N LEU A 107 9.04 3.67 2.50
CA LEU A 107 7.67 3.17 2.64
C LEU A 107 7.66 1.65 2.84
N LEU A 108 8.40 0.90 2.01
CA LEU A 108 8.48 -0.55 2.08
C LEU A 108 9.10 -1.01 3.41
N LEU A 109 10.14 -0.34 3.89
CA LEU A 109 10.74 -0.67 5.19
C LEU A 109 9.71 -0.54 6.33
N GLY A 110 8.94 0.56 6.35
CA GLY A 110 7.87 0.75 7.33
C GLY A 110 6.78 -0.33 7.23
N GLN A 111 6.38 -0.69 6.01
CA GLN A 111 5.41 -1.76 5.75
C GLN A 111 5.90 -3.13 6.25
N LEU A 112 7.15 -3.48 5.97
CA LEU A 112 7.73 -4.76 6.39
C LEU A 112 7.93 -4.84 7.91
N GLY A 113 8.37 -3.74 8.53
CA GLY A 113 8.46 -3.65 9.99
C GLY A 113 7.10 -3.84 10.68
N ALA A 114 6.06 -3.17 10.17
CA ALA A 114 4.71 -3.36 10.66
C ALA A 114 4.20 -4.80 10.41
N ALA A 115 4.46 -5.37 9.24
CA ALA A 115 4.06 -6.74 8.90
C ALA A 115 4.66 -7.79 9.84
N LEU A 116 5.93 -7.65 10.25
CA LEU A 116 6.54 -8.55 11.24
C LEU A 116 5.74 -8.57 12.55
N VAL A 117 5.32 -7.39 13.03
CA VAL A 117 4.58 -7.27 14.29
C VAL A 117 3.15 -7.78 14.11
N LEU A 118 2.45 -7.35 13.06
CA LEU A 118 1.06 -7.72 12.80
C LEU A 118 0.90 -9.22 12.59
N ASP A 119 1.79 -9.85 11.82
CA ASP A 119 1.74 -11.29 11.57
C ASP A 119 2.07 -12.10 12.82
N ALA A 120 2.99 -11.63 13.66
CA ALA A 120 3.34 -12.31 14.91
C ALA A 120 2.19 -12.25 15.93
N LEU A 121 1.41 -11.17 15.91
CA LEU A 121 0.23 -11.00 16.75
C LEU A 121 -1.03 -11.69 16.19
N GLY A 122 -1.01 -12.15 14.93
CA GLY A 122 -2.22 -12.63 14.25
C GLY A 122 -3.29 -11.54 14.13
N ALA A 123 -2.86 -10.28 13.94
CA ALA A 123 -3.74 -9.13 13.94
C ALA A 123 -4.84 -9.26 12.87
N PHE A 124 -6.05 -8.78 13.18
CA PHE A 124 -7.21 -8.79 12.26
C PHE A 124 -7.59 -10.18 11.71
N ALA A 125 -7.40 -11.22 12.52
CA ALA A 125 -7.62 -12.63 12.14
C ALA A 125 -6.70 -13.12 10.99
N ALA A 126 -5.55 -12.47 10.80
CA ALA A 126 -4.52 -12.94 9.89
C ALA A 126 -3.87 -14.24 10.43
N PRO A 127 -3.39 -15.14 9.54
CA PRO A 127 -2.59 -16.28 9.96
C PRO A 127 -1.36 -15.84 10.76
N VAL A 128 -1.10 -16.51 11.88
CA VAL A 128 0.07 -16.21 12.70
C VAL A 128 1.33 -16.70 11.99
N HIS A 129 2.23 -15.78 11.68
CA HIS A 129 3.57 -16.11 11.20
C HIS A 129 4.61 -15.65 12.22
N PRO A 130 5.40 -16.56 12.80
CA PRO A 130 6.39 -16.20 13.80
C PRO A 130 7.48 -15.30 13.22
N ILE A 131 8.10 -14.51 14.09
CA ILE A 131 9.31 -13.76 13.76
C ILE A 131 10.46 -14.75 13.71
N THR A 132 11.03 -14.95 12.51
CA THR A 132 12.19 -15.82 12.30
C THR A 132 13.41 -14.99 11.91
N PRO A 133 14.63 -15.52 12.11
CA PRO A 133 15.85 -14.86 11.63
C PRO A 133 15.83 -14.53 10.14
N THR A 134 15.21 -15.37 9.31
CA THR A 134 15.08 -15.15 7.86
C THR A 134 14.17 -13.97 7.52
N ARG A 135 13.07 -13.78 8.25
CA ARG A 135 12.17 -12.64 8.05
C ARG A 135 12.80 -11.35 8.55
N LEU A 136 13.52 -11.40 9.69
CA LEU A 136 14.33 -10.27 10.16
C LEU A 136 15.39 -9.88 9.12
N LEU A 137 16.09 -10.87 8.55
CA LEU A 137 17.07 -10.64 7.50
C LEU A 137 16.43 -9.93 6.29
N ALA A 138 15.26 -10.37 5.84
CA ALA A 138 14.54 -9.72 4.74
C ALA A 138 14.28 -8.22 4.99
N VAL A 139 13.82 -7.86 6.20
CA VAL A 139 13.62 -6.45 6.58
C VAL A 139 14.94 -5.69 6.63
N THR A 140 16.01 -6.27 7.18
CA THR A 140 17.32 -5.62 7.24
C THR A 140 17.94 -5.39 5.85
N LEU A 141 17.71 -6.29 4.88
CA LEU A 141 18.15 -6.09 3.50
C LEU A 141 17.45 -4.90 2.85
N VAL A 142 16.15 -4.70 3.11
CA VAL A 142 15.42 -3.51 2.66
C VAL A 142 15.94 -2.25 3.36
N ALA A 143 16.28 -2.31 4.64
CA ALA A 143 16.92 -1.19 5.34
C ALA A 143 18.28 -0.84 4.73
N GLY A 144 19.09 -1.83 4.38
CA GLY A 144 20.35 -1.63 3.65
C GLY A 144 20.13 -0.97 2.28
N GLY A 145 19.12 -1.43 1.53
CA GLY A 145 18.71 -0.82 0.26
C GLY A 145 18.27 0.63 0.40
N LEU A 146 17.53 0.98 1.47
CA LEU A 146 17.14 2.34 1.79
C LEU A 146 18.35 3.25 2.08
N ILE A 147 19.33 2.75 2.84
CA ILE A 147 20.55 3.51 3.13
C ILE A 147 21.32 3.75 1.82
N LEU A 148 21.48 2.70 1.01
CA LEU A 148 22.21 2.81 -0.26
C LEU A 148 21.49 3.70 -1.28
N SER A 149 20.16 3.75 -1.31
CA SER A 149 19.43 4.61 -2.24
C SER A 149 19.63 6.11 -2.01
N ARG A 150 20.24 6.48 -0.87
CA ARG A 150 20.56 7.85 -0.48
C ARG A 150 21.98 8.30 -0.78
N LEU A 151 22.90 7.36 -0.86
CA LEU A 151 24.32 7.60 -1.11
C LEU A 151 24.54 7.88 -2.60
#